data_AF-A0A9N8VX87-F1
#
_entry.id   AF-A0A9N8VX87-F1
#
_cell.length_a   1.000
_cell.length_b   1.000
_cell.length_c   1.000
_cell.angle_alpha   90.00
_cell.angle_beta   90.00
_cell.angle_gamma   90.00
#
_symmetry.space_group_name_H-M   'P 1'
#
loop_
_entity.id
_entity.type
_entity.pdbx_description
1 polymer ?
#
loop_
_entity_poly.entity_id
_entity_poly.type
_entity_poly.pdbx_seq_one_letter_code
_entity_poly.pdbx_strand_id
1 'polypeptide(L)'
;MSQFNFAEAFLLILIAGSIFAENLASSLFFGLVWYNVTQNSKQEQNNNAIRSLSEDFANKINELNEKIILIHDEVQTIREGDRFSNTSSFSHASSHRSFSSSVSQSLLRDFKRVFEKYMVRMSIVGSDMFKTVADDVNKEKGMQVIGAKAIESFYNGERKSDKRTIGAIKCWMELRNKEINEYNVG
;
A
#
# COMPACT_ATOMS: atom_id res chain seq x y z
N MET A 1 23.55 2.05 -87.85
CA MET A 1 23.52 1.92 -86.39
C MET A 1 23.27 3.30 -85.81
N SER A 2 22.13 3.48 -85.13
CA SER A 2 21.73 4.77 -84.54
C SER A 2 22.67 5.11 -83.37
N GLN A 3 23.30 6.28 -83.42
CA GLN A 3 24.05 6.82 -82.28
C GLN A 3 23.05 7.14 -81.18
N PHE A 4 22.92 6.23 -80.21
CA PHE A 4 22.17 6.51 -78.99
C PHE A 4 22.85 7.71 -78.30
N ASN A 5 22.16 8.84 -78.27
CA ASN A 5 22.77 10.10 -77.86
C ASN A 5 22.95 10.07 -76.34
N PHE A 6 24.19 10.19 -75.87
CA PHE A 6 24.52 10.12 -74.43
C PHE A 6 23.68 11.11 -73.59
N ALA A 7 23.34 12.27 -74.17
CA ALA A 7 22.46 13.25 -73.57
C ALA A 7 21.03 12.74 -73.33
N GLU A 8 20.46 11.97 -74.24
CA GLU A 8 19.11 11.40 -74.09
C GLU A 8 19.08 10.30 -73.02
N ALA A 9 20.10 9.44 -73.00
CA ALA A 9 20.24 8.42 -71.95
C ALA A 9 20.40 9.06 -70.56
N PHE A 10 21.18 10.13 -70.45
CA PHE A 10 21.36 10.88 -69.20
C PHE A 10 20.07 11.56 -68.74
N LEU A 11 19.30 12.16 -69.66
CA LEU A 11 18.02 12.79 -69.35
C LEU A 11 17.00 11.78 -68.83
N LEU A 12 16.94 10.59 -69.43
CA LEU A 12 16.06 9.51 -68.99
C LEU A 12 16.43 8.99 -67.60
N ILE A 13 17.72 8.90 -67.26
CA ILE A 13 18.19 8.53 -65.92
C ILE A 13 17.79 9.57 -64.89
N LEU A 14 17.90 10.87 -65.21
CA LEU A 14 17.48 11.95 -64.31
C LEU A 14 15.97 11.92 -64.04
N ILE A 15 15.15 11.70 -65.07
CA ILE A 15 13.69 11.60 -64.94
C ILE A 15 13.30 10.34 -64.14
N ALA A 16 13.93 9.20 -64.42
CA ALA A 16 13.67 7.98 -63.65
C ALA A 16 14.08 8.14 -62.17
N GLY A 17 15.20 8.82 -61.92
CA GLY A 17 15.68 9.14 -60.57
C GLY A 17 14.75 10.08 -59.81
N SER A 18 14.18 11.10 -60.46
CA SER A 18 13.24 12.03 -59.82
C SER A 18 11.92 11.34 -59.46
N ILE A 19 11.38 10.52 -60.37
CA ILE A 19 10.15 9.74 -60.12
C ILE A 19 10.38 8.76 -58.96
N PHE A 20 11.54 8.10 -58.92
CA PHE A 20 11.89 7.22 -57.80
C PHE A 20 11.99 7.98 -56.48
N ALA A 21 12.64 9.15 -56.47
CA ALA A 21 12.79 9.97 -55.27
C ALA A 21 11.44 10.49 -54.75
N GLU A 22 10.53 10.90 -55.63
CA GLU A 22 9.17 11.34 -55.25
C GLU A 22 8.35 10.20 -54.63
N ASN A 23 8.40 9.01 -55.22
CA ASN A 23 7.72 7.83 -54.69
C ASN A 23 8.30 7.40 -53.32
N LEU A 24 9.63 7.46 -53.18
CA LEU A 24 10.30 7.16 -51.91
C LEU A 24 9.91 8.18 -50.84
N ALA A 25 9.95 9.48 -51.14
CA ALA A 25 9.56 10.54 -50.21
C ALA A 25 8.08 10.41 -49.77
N SER A 26 7.19 10.10 -50.71
CA SER A 26 5.77 9.86 -50.43
C SER A 26 5.58 8.68 -49.49
N SER A 27 6.27 7.56 -49.74
CA SER A 27 6.18 6.37 -48.89
C SER A 27 6.69 6.62 -47.46
N LEU A 28 7.78 7.37 -47.30
CA LEU A 28 8.32 7.77 -46.00
C LEU A 28 7.36 8.72 -45.27
N PHE A 29 6.75 9.66 -45.98
CA PHE A 29 5.75 10.56 -45.43
C PHE A 29 4.53 9.78 -44.89
N PHE A 30 3.97 8.85 -45.67
CA PHE A 30 2.86 8.01 -45.21
C PHE A 30 3.25 7.13 -44.02
N GLY A 31 4.46 6.58 -44.01
CA GLY A 31 4.98 5.81 -42.87
C GLY A 31 5.07 6.65 -41.59
N LEU A 32 5.56 7.89 -41.69
CA LEU A 32 5.63 8.82 -40.55
C LEU A 32 4.25 9.25 -40.06
N VAL A 33 3.31 9.53 -40.97
CA VAL A 33 1.92 9.86 -40.61
C VAL A 33 1.27 8.67 -39.90
N TRP A 34 1.40 7.46 -40.44
CA TRP A 34 0.84 6.24 -39.84
C TRP A 34 1.43 5.98 -38.45
N TYR A 35 2.74 6.13 -38.28
CA TYR A 35 3.41 5.99 -36.99
C TYR A 35 2.87 6.97 -35.96
N ASN A 36 2.74 8.26 -36.31
CA ASN A 36 2.21 9.28 -35.42
C ASN A 36 0.74 9.03 -35.03
N VAL A 37 -0.11 8.64 -35.99
CA VAL A 37 -1.51 8.27 -35.73
C VAL A 37 -1.60 7.09 -34.76
N THR A 38 -0.76 6.07 -34.95
CA THR A 38 -0.75 4.88 -34.09
C THR A 38 -0.29 5.21 -32.66
N GLN A 39 0.70 6.09 -32.50
CA GLN A 39 1.17 6.51 -31.18
C GLN A 39 0.10 7.35 -30.44
N ASN A 40 -0.55 8.28 -31.14
CA ASN A 40 -1.65 9.06 -30.56
C ASN A 40 -2.81 8.18 -30.10
N SER A 41 -3.18 7.15 -30.90
CA SER A 41 -4.21 6.18 -30.53
C SER A 41 -3.86 5.40 -29.25
N LYS A 42 -2.60 4.96 -29.10
CA LYS A 42 -2.14 4.28 -27.87
C LYS A 42 -2.14 5.20 -26.66
N GLN A 43 -1.76 6.46 -26.86
CA GLN A 43 -1.79 7.47 -25.80
C GLN A 43 -3.23 7.76 -25.34
N GLU A 44 -4.19 7.85 -26.26
CA GLU A 44 -5.60 8.04 -25.95
C GLU A 44 -6.20 6.84 -25.20
N GLN A 45 -5.85 5.61 -25.60
CA GLN A 45 -6.23 4.40 -24.87
C GLN A 45 -5.67 4.38 -23.44
N ASN A 46 -4.40 4.73 -23.26
CA ASN A 46 -3.79 4.83 -21.93
C ASN A 46 -4.46 5.90 -21.07
N ASN A 47 -4.77 7.07 -21.64
CA ASN A 47 -5.47 8.13 -20.92
C ASN A 47 -6.88 7.70 -20.49
N ASN A 48 -7.59 6.97 -21.34
CA ASN A 48 -8.90 6.41 -21.00
C ASN A 48 -8.82 5.36 -19.89
N ALA A 49 -7.80 4.49 -19.91
CA ALA A 49 -7.55 3.53 -18.84
C ALA A 49 -7.22 4.21 -17.51
N ILE A 50 -6.38 5.26 -17.52
CA ILE A 50 -6.08 6.06 -16.33
C ILE A 50 -7.33 6.76 -15.79
N ARG A 51 -8.18 7.29 -16.68
CA ARG A 51 -9.45 7.92 -16.29
C ARG A 51 -10.38 6.92 -15.61
N SER A 52 -10.54 5.73 -16.18
CA SER A 52 -11.33 4.64 -15.58
C SER A 52 -10.79 4.22 -14.21
N LEU A 53 -9.47 4.02 -14.09
CA LEU A 53 -8.83 3.69 -12.82
C LEU A 53 -9.04 4.80 -11.77
N SER A 54 -8.96 6.07 -12.19
CA SER A 54 -9.20 7.20 -11.30
C SER A 54 -10.65 7.26 -10.81
N GLU A 55 -11.62 6.95 -11.66
CA GLU A 55 -13.04 6.87 -11.28
C GLU A 55 -13.27 5.72 -10.28
N ASP A 56 -12.68 4.55 -10.51
CA ASP A 56 -12.75 3.41 -9.59
C ASP A 56 -12.12 3.73 -8.22
N PHE A 57 -10.97 4.41 -8.21
CA PHE A 57 -10.34 4.87 -6.97
C PHE A 57 -11.23 5.86 -6.21
N ALA A 58 -11.84 6.82 -6.91
CA ALA A 58 -12.73 7.79 -6.28
C ALA A 58 -13.96 7.11 -5.65
N ASN A 59 -14.58 6.16 -6.35
CA ASN A 59 -15.69 5.38 -5.82
C ASN A 59 -15.29 4.61 -4.56
N LYS A 60 -14.10 4.01 -4.54
CA LYS A 60 -13.60 3.25 -3.39
C LYS A 60 -13.27 4.12 -2.19
N ILE A 61 -12.79 5.35 -2.42
CA ILE A 61 -12.61 6.36 -1.38
C ILE A 61 -13.96 6.76 -0.77
N ASN A 62 -14.99 6.95 -1.60
CA ASN A 62 -16.34 7.26 -1.10
C ASN A 62 -16.90 6.11 -0.26
N GLU A 63 -16.77 4.86 -0.71
CA GLU A 63 -17.20 3.68 0.05
C GLU A 63 -16.47 3.56 1.40
N LEU A 64 -15.17 3.88 1.43
CA LEU A 64 -14.40 3.93 2.68
C LEU A 64 -14.88 5.04 3.62
N ASN A 65 -15.19 6.22 3.08
CA ASN A 65 -15.71 7.33 3.88
C ASN A 65 -17.06 6.98 4.51
N GLU A 66 -17.97 6.34 3.78
CA GLU A 66 -19.25 5.88 4.32
C GLU A 66 -19.07 4.89 5.48
N LYS A 67 -18.13 3.94 5.35
CA LYS A 67 -17.80 2.99 6.43
C LYS A 67 -17.21 3.69 7.65
N ILE A 68 -16.37 4.70 7.46
CA ILE A 68 -15.79 5.48 8.57
C ILE A 68 -16.89 6.23 9.33
N ILE A 69 -17.86 6.83 8.62
CA ILE A 69 -19.00 7.51 9.25
C ILE A 69 -19.81 6.52 10.08
N LEU A 70 -20.14 5.34 9.53
CA LEU A 70 -20.87 4.31 10.26
C LEU A 70 -20.15 3.87 11.54
N ILE A 71 -18.84 3.61 11.45
CA ILE A 71 -18.03 3.25 12.62
C ILE A 71 -17.99 4.39 13.64
N HIS A 72 -17.87 5.64 13.18
CA HIS A 72 -17.87 6.79 14.06
C HIS A 72 -19.20 6.90 14.83
N ASP A 73 -20.33 6.70 14.16
CA ASP A 73 -21.66 6.74 14.78
C ASP A 73 -21.85 5.58 15.77
N GLU A 74 -21.42 4.37 15.44
CA GLU A 74 -21.42 3.23 16.37
C GLU A 74 -20.60 3.52 17.63
N VAL A 75 -19.42 4.13 17.48
CA VAL A 75 -18.56 4.53 18.61
C VAL A 75 -19.23 5.58 19.49
N GLN A 76 -19.93 6.57 18.91
CA GLN A 76 -20.68 7.56 19.69
C GLN A 76 -21.85 6.90 20.43
N THR A 77 -22.57 5.99 19.77
CA THR A 77 -23.71 5.28 20.37
C THR A 77 -23.29 4.43 21.57
N ILE A 78 -22.15 3.70 21.46
CA ILE A 78 -21.57 2.95 22.59
C ILE A 78 -21.19 3.89 23.72
N ARG A 79 -20.55 5.02 23.39
CA ARG A 79 -20.13 6.03 24.38
C ARG A 79 -21.30 6.66 25.13
N GLU A 80 -22.46 6.79 24.49
CA GLU A 80 -23.69 7.27 25.11
C GLU A 80 -24.39 6.16 25.93
N GLY A 81 -24.39 4.92 25.46
CA GLY A 81 -24.89 3.75 26.21
C GLY A 81 -24.15 3.49 27.53
N ASP A 82 -22.84 3.70 27.55
CA ASP A 82 -22.02 3.65 28.78
C ASP A 82 -22.30 4.83 29.74
N ARG A 83 -22.89 5.92 29.24
CA ARG A 83 -23.30 7.09 30.03
C ARG A 83 -24.63 6.88 30.73
N PHE A 84 -25.58 6.17 30.11
CA PHE A 84 -26.91 5.89 30.68
C PHE A 84 -26.92 4.70 31.65
N SER A 85 -26.02 3.73 31.50
CA SER A 85 -25.91 2.58 32.41
C SER A 85 -25.26 2.91 33.76
N ASN A 86 -24.63 4.08 33.90
CA ASN A 86 -23.98 4.51 35.15
C ASN A 86 -24.87 5.31 36.12
N THR A 87 -26.14 5.58 35.79
CA THR A 87 -27.05 6.36 36.66
C THR A 87 -28.13 5.51 37.36
N SER A 88 -28.18 4.21 37.09
CA SER A 88 -29.12 3.30 37.76
C SER A 88 -28.39 2.07 38.27
N SER A 89 -27.95 2.12 39.53
CA SER A 89 -27.97 1.03 40.53
C SER A 89 -26.93 1.26 41.61
N PHE A 90 -27.38 1.85 42.72
CA PHE A 90 -26.70 1.74 44.01
C PHE A 90 -27.20 0.44 44.67
N SER A 91 -26.43 -0.66 44.59
CA SER A 91 -26.30 -1.69 45.65
C SER A 91 -25.45 -2.88 45.20
N HIS A 92 -24.42 -3.16 46.03
CA HIS A 92 -23.66 -4.40 46.18
C HIS A 92 -23.21 -5.19 44.92
N ALA A 93 -21.97 -4.95 44.47
CA ALA A 93 -21.04 -6.02 44.10
C ALA A 93 -19.59 -5.49 43.92
N SER A 94 -18.70 -5.98 44.78
CA SER A 94 -17.25 -6.18 44.59
C SER A 94 -16.54 -5.39 43.47
N SER A 95 -15.88 -4.30 43.88
CA SER A 95 -14.48 -3.96 43.54
C SER A 95 -13.89 -4.57 42.24
N HIS A 96 -14.15 -3.95 41.09
CA HIS A 96 -13.21 -3.99 39.95
C HIS A 96 -12.95 -2.56 39.48
N ARG A 97 -11.95 -1.92 40.09
CA ARG A 97 -11.43 -0.60 39.68
C ARG A 97 -11.02 -0.67 38.21
N SER A 98 -11.70 0.10 37.38
CA SER A 98 -11.26 0.55 36.06
C SER A 98 -10.00 1.41 36.21
N PHE A 99 -8.86 0.75 36.18
CA PHE A 99 -7.57 1.42 36.02
C PHE A 99 -7.27 1.50 34.52
N SER A 100 -7.81 2.51 33.84
CA SER A 100 -7.33 2.93 32.52
C SER A 100 -6.06 3.76 32.73
N SER A 101 -4.91 3.10 32.70
CA SER A 101 -3.63 3.82 32.64
C SER A 101 -3.38 4.25 31.20
N SER A 102 -3.33 5.55 30.94
CA SER A 102 -2.90 6.21 29.69
C SER A 102 -1.65 5.59 29.04
N VAL A 103 -0.79 4.95 29.83
CA VAL A 103 0.43 4.22 29.42
C VAL A 103 0.16 3.04 28.48
N SER A 104 -1.00 2.36 28.56
CA SER A 104 -1.27 1.20 27.70
C SER A 104 -1.64 1.58 26.27
N GLN A 105 -2.24 2.75 26.06
CA GLN A 105 -2.62 3.22 24.73
C GLN A 105 -1.42 3.77 23.94
N SER A 106 -0.49 4.47 24.59
CA SER A 106 0.74 4.91 23.92
C SER A 106 1.59 3.72 23.48
N LEU A 107 1.76 2.73 24.35
CA LEU A 107 2.49 1.51 24.04
C LEU A 107 1.85 0.72 22.88
N LEU A 108 0.52 0.61 22.87
CA LEU A 108 -0.20 -0.06 21.79
C LEU A 108 0.04 0.63 20.44
N ARG A 109 -0.07 1.97 20.40
CA ARG A 109 0.18 2.75 19.19
C ARG A 109 1.63 2.58 18.70
N ASP A 110 2.59 2.67 19.61
CA ASP A 110 4.00 2.54 19.27
C ASP A 110 4.33 1.11 18.79
N PHE A 111 3.71 0.10 19.41
CA PHE A 111 3.81 -1.29 18.97
C PHE A 111 3.25 -1.48 17.56
N LYS A 112 2.03 -1.00 17.27
CA LYS A 112 1.44 -1.10 15.92
C LYS A 112 2.35 -0.52 14.85
N ARG A 113 2.90 0.68 15.11
CA ARG A 113 3.81 1.35 14.19
C ARG A 113 5.06 0.51 13.89
N VAL A 114 5.70 -0.05 14.92
CA VAL A 114 6.91 -0.89 14.75
C VAL A 114 6.57 -2.21 14.08
N PHE A 115 5.46 -2.82 14.51
CA PHE A 115 4.94 -4.08 13.99
C PHE A 115 4.66 -3.99 12.49
N GLU A 116 3.85 -3.04 12.05
CA GLU A 116 3.48 -2.85 10.64
C GLU A 116 4.73 -2.58 9.77
N LYS A 117 5.62 -1.69 10.22
CA LYS A 117 6.87 -1.40 9.51
C LYS A 117 7.74 -2.63 9.35
N TYR A 118 7.84 -3.46 10.40
CA TYR A 118 8.61 -4.69 10.36
C TYR A 118 8.00 -5.76 9.46
N MET A 119 6.69 -5.98 9.54
CA MET A 119 5.99 -6.98 8.71
C MET A 119 6.07 -6.65 7.22
N VAL A 120 5.93 -5.36 6.85
CA VAL A 120 6.12 -4.90 5.48
C VAL A 120 7.56 -5.16 5.02
N ARG A 121 8.56 -4.82 5.85
CA ARG A 121 9.99 -5.05 5.53
C ARG A 121 10.30 -6.53 5.29
N MET A 122 9.70 -7.41 6.09
CA MET A 122 9.94 -8.86 6.02
C MET A 122 9.00 -9.58 5.03
N SER A 123 8.07 -8.87 4.38
CA SER A 123 7.03 -9.44 3.50
C SER A 123 6.19 -10.54 4.16
N ILE A 124 5.90 -10.40 5.46
CA ILE A 124 5.10 -11.35 6.23
C ILE A 124 3.65 -10.88 6.24
N VAL A 125 2.70 -11.77 5.90
CA VAL A 125 1.28 -11.42 5.76
C VAL A 125 0.41 -12.45 6.49
N GLY A 126 -0.75 -12.01 6.99
CA GLY A 126 -1.78 -12.88 7.55
C GLY A 126 -1.49 -13.35 8.99
N SER A 127 -2.03 -14.51 9.36
CA SER A 127 -1.96 -15.05 10.73
C SER A 127 -0.52 -15.29 11.23
N ASP A 128 0.44 -15.43 10.32
CA ASP A 128 1.84 -15.70 10.65
C ASP A 128 2.60 -14.47 11.18
N MET A 129 2.03 -13.27 11.06
CA MET A 129 2.63 -12.03 11.56
C MET A 129 2.80 -12.07 13.08
N PHE A 130 1.76 -12.47 13.83
CA PHE A 130 1.82 -12.53 15.29
C PHE A 130 2.67 -13.70 15.79
N LYS A 131 2.73 -14.79 15.02
CA LYS A 131 3.59 -15.92 15.31
C LYS A 131 5.06 -15.53 15.22
N THR A 132 5.44 -14.74 14.21
CA THR A 132 6.79 -14.20 14.07
C THR A 132 7.23 -13.43 15.32
N VAL A 133 6.37 -12.55 15.85
CA VAL A 133 6.70 -11.79 17.08
C VAL A 133 6.83 -12.71 18.30
N ALA A 134 5.97 -13.72 18.42
CA ALA A 134 6.06 -14.69 19.51
C ALA A 134 7.36 -15.50 19.43
N ASP A 135 7.71 -15.97 18.24
CA ASP A 135 8.90 -16.78 17.99
C ASP A 135 10.18 -15.95 18.24
N ASP A 136 10.20 -14.68 17.84
CA ASP A 136 11.31 -13.76 18.12
C ASP A 136 11.55 -13.58 19.62
N VAL A 137 10.49 -13.27 20.38
CA VAL A 137 10.58 -13.09 21.83
C VAL A 137 11.02 -14.39 22.51
N ASN A 138 10.46 -15.51 22.10
CA ASN A 138 10.76 -16.81 22.70
C ASN A 138 12.18 -17.26 22.37
N LYS A 139 12.68 -16.97 21.17
CA LYS A 139 14.06 -17.23 20.73
C LYS A 139 15.05 -16.39 21.53
N GLU A 140 14.77 -15.11 21.74
CA GLU A 140 15.65 -14.22 22.51
C GLU A 140 15.72 -14.61 23.99
N LYS A 141 14.60 -15.05 24.57
CA LYS A 141 14.53 -15.47 25.99
C LYS A 141 14.87 -16.94 26.22
N GLY A 142 15.02 -17.74 25.16
CA GLY A 142 15.29 -19.18 25.22
C GLY A 142 14.18 -20.01 25.88
N MET A 143 12.98 -19.45 26.04
CA MET A 143 11.83 -20.10 26.66
C MET A 143 10.52 -19.51 26.12
N GLN A 144 9.42 -20.24 26.24
CA GLN A 144 8.11 -19.74 25.82
C GLN A 144 7.57 -18.71 26.82
N VAL A 145 7.72 -17.43 26.49
CA VAL A 145 7.29 -16.28 27.30
C VAL A 145 5.90 -15.80 26.88
N ILE A 146 5.58 -15.88 25.58
CA ILE A 146 4.32 -15.39 25.02
C ILE A 146 3.86 -16.24 23.83
N GLY A 147 2.55 -16.38 23.65
CA GLY A 147 1.93 -17.00 22.48
C GLY A 147 1.39 -15.97 21.48
N ALA A 148 1.30 -16.35 20.21
CA ALA A 148 0.83 -15.49 19.12
C ALA A 148 -0.54 -14.84 19.40
N LYS A 149 -1.47 -15.60 19.99
CA LYS A 149 -2.81 -15.11 20.34
C LYS A 149 -2.79 -13.96 21.36
N ALA A 150 -1.84 -13.96 22.29
CA ALA A 150 -1.71 -12.87 23.26
C ALA A 150 -1.21 -11.58 22.61
N ILE A 151 -0.36 -11.70 21.59
CA ILE A 151 0.15 -10.57 20.79
C ILE A 151 -0.96 -10.02 19.89
N GLU A 152 -1.73 -10.90 19.26
CA GLU A 152 -2.91 -10.54 18.48
C GLU A 152 -3.94 -9.80 19.33
N SER A 153 -4.30 -10.33 20.51
CA SER A 153 -5.21 -9.65 21.43
C SER A 153 -4.67 -8.30 21.92
N PHE A 154 -3.35 -8.17 22.10
CA PHE A 154 -2.74 -6.86 22.41
C PHE A 154 -2.87 -5.91 21.21
N TYR A 155 -2.52 -6.36 20.00
CA TYR A 155 -2.60 -5.59 18.76
C TYR A 155 -4.02 -5.08 18.48
N ASN A 156 -5.03 -5.91 18.66
CA ASN A 156 -6.42 -5.53 18.47
C ASN A 156 -6.98 -4.66 19.61
N GLY A 157 -6.28 -4.55 20.75
CA GLY A 157 -6.74 -3.79 21.91
C GLY A 157 -7.94 -4.44 22.63
N GLU A 158 -8.19 -5.73 22.39
CA GLU A 158 -9.40 -6.44 22.84
C GLU A 158 -9.42 -6.72 24.34
N ARG A 159 -8.25 -6.82 25.00
CA ARG A 159 -8.14 -7.12 26.44
C ARG A 159 -6.95 -6.44 27.10
N LYS A 160 -7.09 -6.17 28.41
CA LYS A 160 -5.96 -5.75 29.25
C LYS A 160 -4.91 -6.86 29.24
N SER A 161 -3.81 -6.59 28.57
CA SER A 161 -2.71 -7.55 28.47
C SER A 161 -2.00 -7.71 29.80
N ASP A 162 -1.57 -8.93 30.07
CA ASP A 162 -0.86 -9.24 31.30
C ASP A 162 0.55 -8.61 31.29
N LYS A 163 1.17 -8.53 32.47
CA LYS A 163 2.50 -7.91 32.62
C LYS A 163 3.57 -8.63 31.78
N ARG A 164 3.42 -9.94 31.56
CA ARG A 164 4.33 -10.75 30.74
C ARG A 164 4.25 -10.32 29.27
N THR A 165 3.03 -10.14 28.76
CA THR A 165 2.77 -9.68 27.40
C THR A 165 3.29 -8.28 27.17
N ILE A 166 3.02 -7.36 28.10
CA ILE A 166 3.55 -5.99 28.03
C ILE A 166 5.09 -5.99 28.03
N GLY A 167 5.73 -6.82 28.88
CA GLY A 167 7.19 -6.94 28.94
C GLY A 167 7.79 -7.53 27.66
N ALA A 168 7.19 -8.60 27.14
CA ALA A 168 7.58 -9.23 25.88
C ALA A 168 7.53 -8.26 24.69
N ILE A 169 6.43 -7.50 24.59
CA ILE A 169 6.21 -6.54 23.50
C ILE A 169 7.23 -5.39 23.57
N LYS A 170 7.50 -4.85 24.78
CA LYS A 170 8.54 -3.83 24.95
C LYS A 170 9.92 -4.34 24.54
N CYS A 171 10.28 -5.54 24.98
CA CYS A 171 11.56 -6.18 24.62
C CYS A 171 11.71 -6.31 23.11
N TRP A 172 10.68 -6.84 22.44
CA TRP A 172 10.67 -6.99 20.99
C TRP A 172 10.78 -5.65 20.27
N MET A 173 10.03 -4.62 20.71
CA MET A 173 10.10 -3.29 20.12
C MET A 173 11.46 -2.63 20.28
N GLU A 174 12.13 -2.82 21.42
CA GLU A 174 13.48 -2.29 21.66
C GLU A 174 14.50 -2.90 20.70
N LEU A 175 14.43 -4.21 20.44
CA LEU A 175 15.29 -4.89 19.47
C LEU A 175 15.04 -4.40 18.05
N ARG A 176 13.76 -4.36 17.63
CA ARG A 176 13.41 -3.97 16.27
C ARG A 176 13.66 -2.50 16.00
N ASN A 177 13.49 -1.61 16.99
CA ASN A 177 13.86 -0.20 16.84
C ASN A 177 15.37 -0.01 16.66
N LYS A 178 16.22 -0.81 17.32
CA LYS A 178 17.67 -0.77 17.08
C LYS A 178 18.01 -1.18 15.66
N GLU A 179 17.46 -2.30 15.18
CA GLU A 179 17.65 -2.79 13.81
C GLU A 179 17.03 -1.89 12.72
N ILE A 180 16.01 -1.10 13.05
CA ILE A 180 15.43 -0.12 12.12
C ILE A 180 16.32 1.12 12.02
N ASN A 181 16.97 1.52 13.13
CA ASN A 181 17.83 2.70 13.16
C ASN A 181 19.23 2.45 12.59
N GLU A 182 19.80 1.26 12.78
CA GLU A 182 21.12 0.90 12.23
C GLU A 182 21.14 0.88 10.69
N TYR A 183 20.01 0.60 10.04
CA TYR A 183 19.90 0.57 8.58
C TYR A 183 19.54 1.92 7.94
N ASN A 184 19.23 2.95 8.74
CA ASN A 184 18.94 4.31 8.26
C ASN A 184 20.16 5.25 8.29
N VAL A 185 21.31 4.77 8.77
CA VAL A 185 22.59 5.50 8.83
C VAL A 185 23.61 4.95 7.82
N GLY A 186 23.17 4.08 6.90
CA GLY A 186 23.97 3.51 5.82
C GLY A 186 23.65 4.14 4.47
#